data_AF-A0A5N5HB30-F1
#
_entry.id   AF-A0A5N5HB30-F1
#
_cell.length_a   1.000
_cell.length_b   1.000
_cell.length_c   1.000
_cell.angle_alpha   90.00
_cell.angle_beta   90.00
_cell.angle_gamma   90.00
#
_symmetry.space_group_name_H-M   'P 1'
#
loop_
_entity.id
_entity.type
_entity.pdbx_description
1 polymer ?
#
loop_
_entity_poly.entity_id
_entity_poly.type
_entity_poly.pdbx_seq_one_letter_code
_entity_poly.pdbx_strand_id
1 'polypeptide(L)'
;MKIFARLIDGSQKIVSSSQTSEGVWTRMFKKYYEFYEVTTPPNPRNHESCSSRWKKHLQPSLNKWHQAVLNTQSRHESGANYYNEGWVLFQDPPQERFDPTLVFGNVSSNAVGNEQGSPIIQEIRVENPSLDESSIPRPMGQNKAQKLKENGKAKNDLAFREEMTSSLQLMVEQNVLATEERNHRHEERAKQIQEEMDDRNIQRNTSEYTPMSKACFDRKKREILARRELFISYYTPTMVDAITIIVFKMKLL
;
A
#
# COMPACT_ATOMS: atom_id res chain seq x y z
N MET A 1 -5.95 -5.65 17.97
CA MET A 1 -4.68 -6.02 18.65
C MET A 1 -3.93 -7.18 18.00
N LYS A 2 -4.60 -8.23 17.48
CA LYS A 2 -3.92 -9.38 16.85
C LYS A 2 -2.98 -9.02 15.68
N ILE A 3 -3.30 -7.97 14.90
CA ILE A 3 -2.45 -7.50 13.79
C ILE A 3 -1.16 -6.82 14.30
N PHE A 4 -1.24 -6.11 15.44
CA PHE A 4 -0.07 -5.45 16.03
C PHE A 4 0.91 -6.43 16.68
N ALA A 5 0.40 -7.52 17.26
CA ALA A 5 1.24 -8.57 17.83
C ALA A 5 2.14 -9.22 16.78
N ARG A 6 1.66 -9.38 15.53
CA ARG A 6 2.48 -9.92 14.43
C ARG A 6 3.57 -8.99 13.93
N LEU A 7 3.41 -7.68 14.07
CA LEU A 7 4.37 -6.69 13.57
C LEU A 7 5.57 -6.48 14.53
N ILE A 8 5.40 -6.80 15.82
CA ILE A 8 6.42 -6.60 16.86
C ILE A 8 7.31 -7.84 17.08
N ASP A 9 6.80 -9.05 16.79
CA ASP A 9 7.45 -10.33 17.09
C ASP A 9 8.19 -10.92 15.87
N GLY A 10 8.90 -10.10 15.10
CA GLY A 10 9.79 -10.58 14.03
C GLY A 10 10.69 -11.73 14.52
N SER A 11 10.37 -12.95 14.10
CA SER A 11 11.19 -14.16 14.17
C SER A 11 11.40 -14.89 15.50
N GLN A 12 10.50 -14.78 16.50
CA GLN A 12 10.49 -15.76 17.60
C GLN A 12 9.21 -16.59 17.66
N LYS A 13 9.40 -17.92 17.63
CA LYS A 13 8.38 -18.96 17.75
C LYS A 13 7.86 -18.95 19.19
N ILE A 14 7.04 -17.96 19.54
CA ILE A 14 6.51 -17.79 20.89
C ILE A 14 5.28 -18.69 21.05
N VAL A 15 5.42 -19.68 21.93
CA VAL A 15 4.32 -20.44 22.53
C VAL A 15 3.24 -19.45 22.99
N SER A 16 2.01 -19.66 22.53
CA SER A 16 0.85 -18.79 22.69
C SER A 16 0.44 -18.62 24.17
N SER A 17 1.21 -17.85 24.93
CA SER A 17 0.72 -17.27 26.18
C SER A 17 -0.15 -16.08 25.80
N SER A 18 -1.38 -16.08 26.29
CA SER A 18 -2.36 -15.00 26.11
C SER A 18 -1.81 -13.73 26.76
N GLN A 19 -1.04 -12.93 26.01
CA GLN A 19 -0.53 -11.67 26.51
C GLN A 19 -1.71 -10.73 26.74
N THR A 20 -1.85 -10.28 27.98
CA THR A 20 -2.75 -9.18 28.32
C THR A 20 -2.31 -7.95 27.55
N SER A 21 -3.27 -7.10 27.17
CA SER A 21 -2.98 -5.87 26.41
C SER A 21 -1.94 -4.96 27.09
N GLU A 22 -1.87 -5.03 28.41
CA GLU A 22 -0.91 -4.35 29.25
C GLU A 22 0.53 -4.82 29.00
N GLY A 23 0.77 -6.14 28.91
CA GLY A 23 2.08 -6.69 28.60
C GLY A 23 2.62 -6.26 27.23
N VAL A 24 1.73 -6.08 26.25
CA VAL A 24 2.11 -5.58 24.90
C VAL A 24 2.60 -4.14 24.97
N TRP A 25 1.88 -3.27 25.71
CA TRP A 25 2.27 -1.87 25.87
C TRP A 25 3.57 -1.73 26.65
N THR A 26 3.74 -2.50 27.73
CA THR A 26 5.00 -2.50 28.51
C THR A 26 6.19 -2.90 27.64
N ARG A 27 6.04 -3.93 26.80
CA ARG A 27 7.11 -4.35 25.86
C ARG A 27 7.40 -3.30 24.81
N MET A 28 6.37 -2.73 24.18
CA MET A 28 6.51 -1.67 23.18
C MET A 28 7.18 -0.42 23.76
N PHE A 29 6.76 -0.02 24.96
CA PHE A 29 7.31 1.12 25.68
C PHE A 29 8.75 0.88 26.10
N LYS A 30 9.08 -0.33 26.57
CA LYS A 30 10.46 -0.72 26.83
C LYS A 30 11.34 -0.58 25.58
N LYS A 31 10.91 -1.10 24.44
CA LYS A 31 11.64 -0.94 23.16
C LYS A 31 11.79 0.53 22.74
N TYR A 32 10.78 1.36 23.01
CA TYR A 32 10.86 2.80 22.75
C TYR A 32 11.98 3.44 23.57
N TYR A 33 12.10 3.14 24.86
CA TYR A 33 13.20 3.69 25.67
C TYR A 33 14.56 3.07 25.34
N GLU A 34 14.62 1.78 24.99
CA GLU A 34 15.83 1.13 24.48
C GLU A 34 16.37 1.88 23.24
N PHE A 35 15.49 2.33 22.33
CA PHE A 35 15.87 3.14 21.17
C PHE A 35 16.49 4.50 21.54
N TYR A 36 16.15 5.05 22.70
CA TYR A 36 16.63 6.36 23.19
C TYR A 36 17.65 6.24 24.33
N GLU A 37 18.25 5.07 24.57
CA GLU A 37 19.20 4.89 25.70
C GLU A 37 20.38 5.88 25.73
N VAL A 38 20.73 6.48 24.59
CA VAL A 38 21.86 7.42 24.47
C VAL A 38 21.41 8.89 24.54
N THR A 39 20.11 9.17 24.38
CA THR A 39 19.58 10.53 24.26
C THR A 39 18.24 10.64 24.96
N THR A 40 18.03 11.63 25.83
CA THR A 40 16.71 11.86 26.43
C THR A 40 15.67 12.02 25.32
N PRO A 41 14.61 11.19 25.27
CA PRO A 41 13.60 11.33 24.22
C PRO A 41 13.01 12.73 24.32
N PRO A 42 12.85 13.45 23.19
CA PRO A 42 12.39 14.83 23.19
C PRO A 42 10.95 14.99 23.73
N ASN A 43 10.23 13.88 23.92
CA ASN A 43 8.90 13.87 24.54
C ASN A 43 8.74 12.58 25.37
N PRO A 44 9.24 12.53 26.62
CA PRO A 44 8.99 11.40 27.50
C PRO A 44 7.50 11.38 27.84
N ARG A 45 6.79 10.35 27.38
CA ARG A 45 5.37 10.14 27.71
C ARG A 45 5.25 8.91 28.54
N ASN A 46 4.28 8.85 29.45
CA ASN A 46 3.95 7.60 30.13
C ASN A 46 3.23 6.63 29.17
N HIS A 47 3.28 5.34 29.51
CA HIS A 47 2.69 4.28 28.68
C HIS A 47 1.15 4.41 28.61
N GLU A 48 0.48 4.94 29.65
CA GLU A 48 -0.97 5.19 29.62
C GLU A 48 -1.36 6.27 28.59
N SER A 49 -0.57 7.34 28.47
CA SER A 49 -0.77 8.42 27.49
C SER A 49 -0.61 7.90 26.07
N CYS A 50 0.41 7.08 25.82
CA CYS A 50 0.60 6.41 24.53
C CYS A 50 -0.59 5.49 24.19
N SER A 51 -1.02 4.67 25.15
CA SER A 51 -2.19 3.78 24.99
C SER A 51 -3.49 4.55 24.74
N SER A 52 -3.72 5.65 25.49
CA SER A 52 -4.87 6.53 25.33
C SER A 52 -4.89 7.21 23.97
N ARG A 53 -3.76 7.79 23.55
CA ARG A 53 -3.61 8.46 22.24
C ARG A 53 -3.79 7.46 21.09
N TRP A 54 -3.27 6.25 21.24
CA TRP A 54 -3.49 5.16 20.28
C TRP A 54 -4.99 4.85 20.13
N LYS A 55 -5.68 4.59 21.25
CA LYS A 55 -7.12 4.27 21.25
C LYS A 55 -7.97 5.42 20.70
N LYS A 56 -7.63 6.67 21.02
CA LYS A 56 -8.42 7.84 20.62
C LYS A 56 -8.21 8.26 19.17
N HIS A 57 -6.98 8.23 18.66
CA HIS A 57 -6.67 8.87 17.38
C HIS A 57 -6.22 7.88 16.29
N LEU A 58 -5.40 6.88 16.64
CA LEU A 58 -4.80 5.97 15.66
C LEU A 58 -5.71 4.78 15.37
N GLN A 59 -6.29 4.17 16.40
CA GLN A 59 -7.16 3.00 16.24
C GLN A 59 -8.38 3.28 15.35
N PRO A 60 -9.14 4.39 15.52
CA PRO A 60 -10.30 4.67 14.66
C PRO A 60 -9.88 4.88 13.20
N SER A 61 -8.76 5.58 12.98
CA SER A 61 -8.22 5.85 11.65
C SER A 61 -7.80 4.56 10.95
N LEU A 62 -7.06 3.69 11.64
CA LEU A 62 -6.66 2.37 11.10
C LEU A 62 -7.87 1.48 10.83
N ASN A 63 -8.89 1.53 11.68
CA ASN A 63 -10.12 0.77 11.46
C ASN A 63 -10.87 1.26 10.22
N LYS A 64 -10.95 2.59 9.99
CA LYS A 64 -11.52 3.16 8.76
C LYS A 64 -10.76 2.69 7.52
N TRP A 65 -9.43 2.71 7.54
CA TRP A 65 -8.60 2.21 6.45
C TRP A 65 -8.83 0.71 6.20
N HIS A 66 -8.87 -0.10 7.24
CA HIS A 66 -9.14 -1.53 7.12
C HIS A 66 -10.50 -1.80 6.47
N GLN A 67 -11.54 -1.08 6.88
CA GLN A 67 -12.88 -1.19 6.27
C GLN A 67 -12.88 -0.71 4.81
N ALA A 68 -12.16 0.36 4.48
CA ALA A 68 -12.02 0.83 3.10
C ALA A 68 -11.35 -0.22 2.20
N VAL A 69 -10.30 -0.89 2.69
CA VAL A 69 -9.63 -1.99 1.98
C VAL A 69 -10.58 -3.17 1.79
N LEU A 70 -11.28 -3.61 2.83
CA LEU A 70 -12.27 -4.69 2.73
C LEU A 70 -13.39 -4.37 1.75
N ASN A 71 -13.93 -3.15 1.78
CA ASN A 71 -14.95 -2.71 0.84
C ASN A 71 -14.45 -2.68 -0.60
N THR A 72 -13.21 -2.22 -0.82
CA THR A 72 -12.59 -2.20 -2.15
C THR A 72 -12.40 -3.62 -2.69
N GLN A 73 -11.92 -4.53 -1.84
CA GLN A 73 -11.76 -5.94 -2.19
C GLN A 73 -13.12 -6.60 -2.50
N SER A 74 -14.12 -6.39 -1.64
CA SER A 74 -15.48 -6.91 -1.85
C SER A 74 -16.09 -6.41 -3.16
N ARG A 75 -15.86 -5.15 -3.54
CA ARG A 75 -16.31 -4.60 -4.84
C ARG A 75 -15.61 -5.23 -6.04
N HIS A 76 -14.32 -5.57 -5.89
CA HIS A 76 -13.58 -6.28 -6.93
C HIS A 76 -14.08 -7.73 -7.07
N GLU A 77 -14.37 -8.40 -5.97
CA GLU A 77 -14.87 -9.78 -5.96
C GLU A 77 -16.33 -9.89 -6.44
N SER A 78 -17.18 -8.90 -6.15
CA SER A 78 -18.59 -8.92 -6.54
C SER A 78 -18.82 -8.65 -8.04
N GLY A 79 -17.77 -8.32 -8.81
CA GLY A 79 -17.90 -7.98 -10.23
C GLY A 79 -18.71 -6.70 -10.50
N ALA A 80 -19.15 -5.99 -9.45
CA ALA A 80 -20.05 -4.84 -9.53
C ALA A 80 -19.39 -3.60 -10.18
N ASN A 81 -18.10 -3.65 -10.49
CA ASN A 81 -17.36 -2.54 -11.08
C ASN A 81 -16.98 -2.73 -12.56
N TYR A 82 -17.45 -3.79 -13.24
CA TYR A 82 -17.11 -4.00 -14.66
C TYR A 82 -17.93 -3.14 -15.65
N TYR A 83 -18.91 -2.36 -15.19
CA TYR A 83 -19.79 -1.58 -16.08
C TYR A 83 -19.90 -0.08 -15.77
N ASN A 84 -19.14 0.45 -14.81
CA ASN A 84 -19.16 1.90 -14.51
C ASN A 84 -17.95 2.67 -15.06
N GLU A 85 -16.98 1.97 -15.63
CA GLU A 85 -16.07 2.54 -16.63
C GLU A 85 -16.78 2.46 -17.98
N GLY A 86 -17.85 3.24 -18.10
CA GLY A 86 -18.43 3.59 -19.38
C GLY A 86 -17.34 4.23 -20.22
N TRP A 87 -16.67 3.41 -21.02
CA TRP A 87 -16.35 3.78 -22.38
C TRP A 87 -17.61 4.40 -22.95
N VAL A 88 -17.66 5.73 -22.92
CA VAL A 88 -18.53 6.51 -23.78
C VAL A 88 -18.14 6.10 -25.18
N LEU A 89 -18.80 5.05 -25.66
CA LEU A 89 -18.90 4.76 -27.06
C LEU A 89 -19.39 6.07 -27.66
N PHE A 90 -18.56 6.65 -28.52
CA PHE A 90 -18.88 7.76 -29.40
C PHE A 90 -20.03 7.29 -30.31
N GLN A 91 -21.24 7.18 -29.77
CA GLN A 91 -22.46 7.27 -30.54
C GLN A 91 -22.77 8.76 -30.62
N ASP A 92 -22.93 9.24 -31.85
CA ASP A 92 -23.26 10.62 -32.16
C ASP A 92 -24.29 11.16 -31.16
N PRO A 93 -24.03 12.32 -30.53
CA PRO A 93 -24.95 12.86 -29.56
C PRO A 93 -26.30 13.08 -30.24
N PRO A 94 -27.42 12.58 -29.65
CA PRO A 94 -28.73 12.97 -30.13
C PRO A 94 -28.80 14.49 -30.06
N GLN A 95 -29.27 15.12 -31.14
CA GLN A 95 -29.59 16.55 -31.17
C GLN A 95 -30.76 16.80 -30.22
N GLU A 96 -30.47 16.85 -28.92
CA GLU A 96 -31.41 17.19 -27.89
C GLU A 96 -31.57 18.72 -27.89
N ARG A 97 -32.78 19.14 -28.24
CA ARG A 97 -33.15 20.55 -28.31
C ARG A 97 -33.05 21.15 -26.91
N PHE A 98 -32.30 22.24 -26.80
CA PHE A 98 -32.25 23.07 -25.62
C PHE A 98 -33.64 23.61 -25.27
N ASP A 99 -34.12 23.27 -24.07
CA ASP A 99 -35.13 24.02 -23.35
C ASP A 99 -34.57 24.45 -21.97
N PRO A 100 -35.15 25.50 -21.34
CA PRO A 100 -34.38 26.45 -20.55
C PRO A 100 -33.90 25.98 -19.17
N THR A 101 -32.69 26.43 -18.86
CA THR A 101 -31.97 26.44 -17.59
C THR A 101 -32.82 26.39 -16.32
N LEU A 102 -32.77 25.27 -15.62
CA LEU A 102 -33.22 25.15 -14.23
C LEU A 102 -32.14 25.75 -13.31
N VAL A 103 -32.43 26.92 -12.74
CA VAL A 103 -31.57 27.60 -11.76
C VAL A 103 -31.65 26.84 -10.43
N PHE A 104 -30.63 26.04 -10.11
CA PHE A 104 -30.49 25.48 -8.77
C PHE A 104 -29.84 26.51 -7.85
N GLY A 105 -30.64 27.01 -6.89
CA GLY A 105 -30.19 27.89 -5.83
C GLY A 105 -29.25 27.17 -4.87
N ASN A 106 -28.03 27.68 -4.76
CA ASN A 106 -27.05 27.25 -3.76
C ASN A 106 -27.42 27.81 -2.39
N VAL A 107 -27.91 26.96 -1.49
CA VAL A 107 -28.03 27.29 -0.06
C VAL A 107 -26.69 27.00 0.61
N SER A 108 -25.90 28.06 0.80
CA SER A 108 -24.67 28.04 1.61
C SER A 108 -25.01 27.86 3.08
N SER A 109 -24.64 26.72 3.67
CA SER A 109 -24.77 26.49 5.11
C SER A 109 -23.55 27.10 5.82
N ASN A 110 -23.76 28.27 6.43
CA ASN A 110 -22.80 28.90 7.32
C ASN A 110 -22.89 28.23 8.70
N ALA A 111 -22.02 27.25 8.96
CA ALA A 111 -21.86 26.69 10.30
C ALA A 111 -20.93 27.58 11.15
N VAL A 112 -21.58 28.31 12.04
CA VAL A 112 -21.06 29.20 13.08
C VAL A 112 -20.21 28.45 14.11
N GLY A 113 -19.00 28.97 14.33
CA GLY A 113 -18.44 29.30 15.65
C GLY A 113 -18.22 28.19 16.68
N ASN A 114 -16.96 27.79 16.85
CA ASN A 114 -16.37 27.58 18.18
C ASN A 114 -14.84 27.63 18.07
N GLU A 115 -14.28 28.81 18.33
CA GLU A 115 -12.86 28.99 18.60
C GLU A 115 -12.57 28.50 20.03
N GLN A 116 -12.21 27.22 20.13
CA GLN A 116 -11.71 26.68 21.38
C GLN A 116 -10.27 27.20 21.59
N GLY A 117 -10.14 28.14 22.51
CA GLY A 117 -8.89 28.79 22.89
C GLY A 117 -7.74 27.81 23.10
N SER A 118 -6.62 28.12 22.44
CA SER A 118 -5.35 27.46 22.71
C SER A 118 -4.89 27.85 24.12
N PRO A 119 -4.55 26.90 25.01
CA PRO A 119 -3.97 27.25 26.28
C PRO A 119 -2.57 27.81 26.04
N ILE A 120 -2.40 29.08 26.38
CA ILE A 120 -1.09 29.73 26.54
C ILE A 120 -0.30 28.89 27.55
N ILE A 121 0.69 28.16 27.03
CA ILE A 121 1.69 27.45 27.83
C ILE A 121 2.59 28.55 28.40
N GLN A 122 2.38 28.88 29.67
CA GLN A 122 3.31 29.71 30.43
C GLN A 122 4.58 28.89 30.65
N GLU A 123 5.69 29.34 30.05
CA GLU A 123 7.03 28.82 30.33
C GLU A 123 7.36 29.06 31.81
N ILE A 124 7.24 28.01 32.61
CA ILE A 124 7.78 27.97 33.97
C ILE A 124 9.31 27.97 33.82
N ARG A 125 9.92 29.14 34.00
CA ARG A 125 11.35 29.27 34.23
C ARG A 125 11.68 28.67 35.60
N VAL A 126 12.02 27.39 35.61
CA VAL A 126 12.68 26.75 36.74
C VAL A 126 14.09 27.31 36.80
N GLU A 127 14.27 28.34 37.62
CA GLU A 127 15.58 28.73 38.14
C GLU A 127 16.08 27.55 39.00
N ASN A 128 17.05 26.80 38.48
CA ASN A 128 17.73 25.78 39.26
C ASN A 128 18.45 26.47 40.43
N PRO A 129 18.25 26.01 41.68
CA PRO A 129 19.14 26.39 42.77
C PRO A 129 20.54 25.90 42.42
N SER A 130 21.44 26.85 42.29
CA SER A 130 22.89 26.68 42.27
C SER A 130 23.32 25.67 43.33
N LEU A 131 23.66 24.47 42.87
CA LEU A 131 24.27 23.43 43.68
C LEU A 131 25.73 23.84 43.92
N ASP A 132 25.95 24.57 45.01
CA ASP A 132 27.27 24.88 45.57
C ASP A 132 27.87 23.59 46.15
N GLU A 133 28.24 22.66 45.26
CA GLU A 133 28.96 21.45 45.60
C GLU A 133 30.45 21.70 45.42
N SER A 134 31.08 21.94 46.57
CA SER A 134 32.49 21.74 46.86
C SER A 134 33.12 20.70 45.92
N SER A 135 33.98 21.18 45.02
CA SER A 135 34.71 20.37 44.06
C SER A 135 35.68 19.43 44.76
N ILE A 136 35.23 18.21 45.04
CA ILE A 136 36.10 17.10 45.44
C ILE A 136 37.00 16.79 44.24
N PRO A 137 38.33 16.79 44.41
CA PRO A 137 39.26 16.55 43.31
C PRO A 137 39.01 15.15 42.74
N ARG A 138 38.56 15.10 41.48
CA ARG A 138 38.36 13.84 40.75
C ARG A 138 39.68 13.06 40.76
N PRO A 139 39.68 11.79 41.19
CA PRO A 139 40.88 10.97 41.17
C PRO A 139 41.33 10.77 39.71
N MET A 140 42.51 11.31 39.39
CA MET A 140 43.21 11.13 38.11
C MET A 140 43.62 9.66 37.96
N GLY A 141 42.70 8.79 37.56
CA GLY A 141 42.99 7.37 37.40
C GLY A 141 41.98 6.56 36.58
N GLN A 142 40.73 7.02 36.43
CA GLN A 142 39.67 6.21 35.81
C GLN A 142 39.48 6.41 34.29
N ASN A 143 40.22 7.32 33.65
CA ASN A 143 39.98 7.72 32.24
C ASN A 143 40.34 6.64 31.18
N LYS A 144 41.13 5.61 31.52
CA LYS A 144 41.56 4.58 30.54
C LYS A 144 40.55 3.43 30.39
N ALA A 145 39.87 3.04 31.47
CA ALA A 145 38.87 1.96 31.42
C ALA A 145 37.57 2.41 30.72
N GLN A 146 37.17 3.67 30.91
CA GLN A 146 35.98 4.24 30.28
C GLN A 146 36.12 4.33 28.75
N LYS A 147 37.30 4.70 28.24
CA LYS A 147 37.59 4.82 26.79
C LYS A 147 37.55 3.47 26.05
N LEU A 148 37.84 2.35 26.73
CA LEU A 148 37.72 1.01 26.13
C LEU A 148 36.28 0.52 26.06
N LYS A 149 35.42 0.93 27.00
CA LYS A 149 33.99 0.55 27.01
C LYS A 149 33.19 1.27 25.91
N GLU A 150 33.54 2.53 25.59
CA GLU A 150 32.92 3.28 24.49
C GLU A 150 33.21 2.67 23.11
N ASN A 151 34.43 2.17 22.87
CA ASN A 151 34.80 1.58 21.59
C ASN A 151 34.09 0.25 21.28
N GLY A 152 33.59 -0.46 22.30
CA GLY A 152 32.78 -1.66 22.11
C GLY A 152 31.33 -1.36 21.71
N LYS A 153 30.79 -0.21 22.15
CA LYS A 153 29.39 0.18 21.88
C LYS A 153 29.19 0.64 20.44
N ALA A 154 30.14 1.41 19.90
CA ALA A 154 30.05 1.96 18.54
C ALA A 154 29.95 0.90 17.43
N LYS A 155 30.51 -0.30 17.64
CA LYS A 155 30.46 -1.38 16.63
C LYS A 155 29.10 -2.07 16.56
N ASN A 156 28.41 -2.21 17.69
CA ASN A 156 27.08 -2.81 17.74
C ASN A 156 26.03 -1.87 17.12
N ASP A 157 26.16 -0.56 17.37
CA ASP A 157 25.27 0.45 16.80
C ASP A 157 25.37 0.50 15.27
N LEU A 158 26.58 0.30 14.72
CA LEU A 158 26.80 0.24 13.26
C LEU A 158 26.12 -0.98 12.64
N ALA A 159 26.33 -2.17 13.20
CA ALA A 159 25.74 -3.41 12.69
C ALA A 159 24.19 -3.35 12.72
N PHE A 160 23.62 -2.83 13.81
CA PHE A 160 22.18 -2.63 13.92
C PHE A 160 21.64 -1.65 12.88
N ARG A 161 22.36 -0.56 12.60
CA ARG A 161 21.97 0.40 11.57
C ARG A 161 22.00 -0.22 10.17
N GLU A 162 23.00 -1.02 9.85
CA GLU A 162 23.09 -1.74 8.57
C GLU A 162 21.94 -2.76 8.41
N GLU A 163 21.59 -3.48 9.47
CA GLU A 163 20.44 -4.41 9.48
C GLU A 163 19.12 -3.67 9.22
N MET A 164 18.88 -2.56 9.93
CA MET A 164 17.68 -1.74 9.73
C MET A 164 17.60 -1.14 8.33
N THR A 165 18.74 -0.72 7.77
CA THR A 165 18.82 -0.18 6.40
C THR A 165 18.51 -1.28 5.39
N SER A 166 19.08 -2.48 5.58
CA SER A 166 18.83 -3.65 4.71
C SER A 166 17.37 -4.08 4.77
N SER A 167 16.75 -4.07 5.95
CA SER A 167 15.33 -4.40 6.13
C SER A 167 14.40 -3.41 5.43
N LEU A 168 14.70 -2.11 5.51
CA LEU A 168 13.94 -1.07 4.79
C LEU A 168 14.07 -1.22 3.27
N GLN A 169 15.29 -1.48 2.78
CA GLN A 169 15.53 -1.69 1.36
C GLN A 169 14.75 -2.89 0.83
N LEU A 170 14.80 -4.03 1.55
CA LEU A 170 14.03 -5.23 1.20
C LEU A 170 12.53 -4.94 1.08
N MET A 171 11.99 -4.14 1.99
CA MET A 171 10.57 -3.77 1.98
C MET A 171 10.22 -2.91 0.75
N VAL A 172 11.11 -2.00 0.35
CA VAL A 172 10.95 -1.20 -0.86
C VAL A 172 10.99 -2.10 -2.10
N GLU A 173 11.94 -3.03 -2.19
CA GLU A 173 12.07 -3.96 -3.31
C GLU A 173 10.83 -4.85 -3.44
N GLN A 174 10.29 -5.37 -2.33
CA GLN A 174 9.05 -6.14 -2.34
C GLN A 174 7.85 -5.33 -2.85
N ASN A 175 7.75 -4.05 -2.48
CA ASN A 175 6.69 -3.17 -2.96
C ASN A 175 6.80 -2.88 -4.46
N VAL A 176 8.02 -2.70 -4.96
CA VAL A 176 8.29 -2.54 -6.40
C VAL A 176 7.87 -3.79 -7.16
N LEU A 177 8.30 -4.97 -6.72
CA LEU A 177 7.96 -6.25 -7.36
C LEU A 177 6.45 -6.52 -7.35
N ALA A 178 5.76 -6.27 -6.24
CA ALA A 178 4.32 -6.45 -6.15
C ALA A 178 3.54 -5.50 -7.10
N THR A 179 4.08 -4.30 -7.33
CA THR A 179 3.50 -3.32 -8.25
C THR A 179 3.72 -3.75 -9.70
N GLU A 180 4.93 -4.20 -10.04
CA GLU A 180 5.28 -4.70 -11.37
C GLU A 180 4.45 -5.93 -11.75
N GLU A 181 4.33 -6.91 -10.84
CA GLU A 181 3.53 -8.12 -11.07
C GLU A 181 2.04 -7.79 -11.29
N ARG A 182 1.52 -6.80 -10.57
CA ARG A 182 0.15 -6.32 -10.77
C ARG A 182 -0.03 -5.70 -12.15
N ASN A 183 0.93 -4.90 -12.62
CA ASN A 183 0.88 -4.29 -13.95
C ASN A 183 0.94 -5.36 -15.04
N HIS A 184 1.81 -6.35 -14.91
CA HIS A 184 1.88 -7.49 -15.83
C HIS A 184 0.54 -8.23 -15.93
N ARG A 185 -0.12 -8.53 -14.80
CA ARG A 185 -1.45 -9.17 -14.80
C ARG A 185 -2.52 -8.33 -15.50
N HIS A 186 -2.44 -7.00 -15.41
CA HIS A 186 -3.40 -6.12 -16.09
C HIS A 186 -3.15 -6.06 -17.60
N GLU A 187 -1.89 -6.05 -18.03
CA GLU A 187 -1.54 -6.11 -19.45
C GLU A 187 -2.01 -7.42 -20.10
N GLU A 188 -1.77 -8.56 -19.43
CA GLU A 188 -2.22 -9.86 -19.91
C GLU A 188 -3.75 -9.95 -19.99
N ARG A 189 -4.47 -9.39 -19.01
CA ARG A 189 -5.94 -9.30 -19.08
C ARG A 189 -6.41 -8.44 -20.26
N ALA A 190 -5.73 -7.33 -20.55
CA ALA A 190 -6.07 -6.48 -21.68
C ALA A 190 -5.85 -7.21 -23.02
N LYS A 191 -4.76 -7.97 -23.16
CA LYS A 191 -4.50 -8.83 -24.33
C LYS A 191 -5.60 -9.89 -24.49
N GLN A 192 -5.98 -10.55 -23.40
CA GLN A 192 -7.04 -11.56 -23.41
C GLN A 192 -8.40 -10.99 -23.84
N ILE A 193 -8.79 -9.82 -23.32
CA ILE A 193 -10.05 -9.16 -23.70
C ILE A 193 -10.04 -8.80 -25.19
N GLN A 194 -8.91 -8.31 -25.70
CA GLN A 194 -8.76 -7.97 -27.11
C GLN A 194 -8.88 -9.22 -28.00
N GLU A 195 -8.26 -10.33 -27.61
CA GLU A 195 -8.35 -11.60 -28.33
C GLU A 195 -9.79 -12.15 -28.34
N GLU A 196 -10.49 -12.11 -27.19
CA GLU A 196 -11.90 -12.51 -27.09
C GLU A 196 -12.79 -11.65 -27.99
N MET A 197 -12.55 -10.34 -28.03
CA MET A 197 -13.25 -9.44 -28.95
C MET A 197 -13.01 -9.82 -30.41
N ASP A 198 -11.77 -10.13 -30.79
CA ASP A 198 -11.41 -10.53 -32.15
C ASP A 198 -12.03 -11.89 -32.52
N ASP A 199 -12.10 -12.85 -31.59
CA ASP A 199 -12.76 -14.15 -31.79
C ASP A 199 -14.26 -14.00 -32.03
N ARG A 200 -14.94 -13.22 -31.18
CA ARG A 200 -16.36 -12.91 -31.39
C ARG A 200 -16.59 -12.22 -32.72
N ASN A 201 -15.65 -11.37 -33.15
CA ASN A 201 -15.72 -10.72 -34.45
C ASN A 201 -15.56 -11.74 -35.59
N ILE A 202 -14.64 -12.71 -35.48
CA ILE A 202 -14.49 -13.79 -36.47
C ILE A 202 -15.76 -14.66 -36.57
N GLN A 203 -16.42 -14.92 -35.43
CA GLN A 203 -17.57 -15.82 -35.31
C GLN A 203 -18.91 -15.17 -35.72
N ARG A 204 -19.01 -13.83 -35.74
CA ARG A 204 -20.26 -13.13 -36.04
C ARG A 204 -20.75 -13.47 -37.46
N ASN A 205 -21.99 -13.96 -37.55
CA ASN A 205 -22.60 -14.31 -38.84
C ASN A 205 -22.80 -13.06 -39.69
N THR A 206 -22.26 -13.06 -40.90
CA THR A 206 -22.29 -11.91 -41.81
C THR A 206 -23.47 -11.91 -42.79
N SER A 207 -24.43 -12.82 -42.61
CA SER A 207 -25.56 -13.01 -43.54
C SER A 207 -26.50 -11.81 -43.61
N GLU A 208 -26.58 -10.99 -42.56
CA GLU A 208 -27.47 -9.83 -42.49
C GLU A 208 -26.84 -8.52 -42.97
N TYR A 209 -25.56 -8.53 -43.39
CA TYR A 209 -24.88 -7.32 -43.85
C TYR A 209 -25.21 -6.97 -45.29
N THR A 210 -25.32 -5.66 -45.55
CA THR A 210 -25.30 -5.12 -46.92
C THR A 210 -24.00 -5.49 -47.65
N PRO A 211 -23.99 -5.63 -48.99
CA PRO A 211 -22.79 -6.04 -49.73
C PRO A 211 -21.53 -5.22 -49.43
N MET A 212 -21.69 -3.91 -49.22
CA MET A 212 -20.58 -3.01 -48.90
C MET A 212 -20.03 -3.22 -47.48
N SER A 213 -20.89 -3.40 -46.48
CA SER A 213 -20.45 -3.67 -45.09
C SER A 213 -19.80 -5.06 -44.97
N LYS A 214 -20.29 -6.04 -45.74
CA LYS A 214 -19.68 -7.37 -45.86
C LYS A 214 -18.25 -7.29 -46.40
N ALA A 215 -18.00 -6.52 -47.46
CA ALA A 215 -16.64 -6.35 -48.01
C ALA A 215 -15.67 -5.68 -47.01
N CYS A 216 -16.15 -4.71 -46.22
CA CYS A 216 -15.37 -4.09 -45.15
C CYS A 216 -15.01 -5.10 -44.05
N PHE A 217 -15.99 -5.90 -43.64
CA PHE A 217 -15.82 -6.95 -42.63
C PHE A 217 -14.84 -8.03 -43.07
N ASP A 218 -14.97 -8.52 -44.31
CA ASP A 218 -14.08 -9.54 -44.88
C ASP A 218 -12.63 -9.04 -45.00
N ARG A 219 -12.43 -7.74 -45.28
CA ARG A 219 -11.11 -7.11 -45.24
C ARG A 219 -10.55 -7.10 -43.82
N LYS A 220 -11.36 -6.71 -42.82
CA LYS A 220 -10.92 -6.69 -41.41
C LYS A 220 -10.62 -8.08 -40.87
N LYS A 221 -11.43 -9.08 -41.24
CA LYS A 221 -11.23 -10.48 -40.87
C LYS A 221 -9.91 -11.03 -41.40
N ARG A 222 -9.56 -10.71 -42.65
CA ARG A 222 -8.24 -11.05 -43.22
C ARG A 222 -7.09 -10.37 -42.48
N GLU A 223 -7.23 -9.10 -42.10
CA GLU A 223 -6.21 -8.38 -41.33
C GLU A 223 -5.97 -9.05 -39.95
N ILE A 224 -7.04 -9.41 -39.24
CA ILE A 224 -6.95 -10.09 -37.94
C ILE A 224 -6.28 -11.46 -38.08
N LEU A 225 -6.67 -12.26 -39.10
CA LEU A 225 -6.05 -13.56 -39.37
C LEU A 225 -4.56 -13.42 -39.69
N ALA A 226 -4.18 -12.46 -40.53
CA ALA A 226 -2.78 -12.21 -40.87
C ALA A 226 -1.94 -11.81 -39.64
N ARG A 227 -2.50 -11.01 -38.71
CA ARG A 227 -1.84 -10.67 -37.46
C ARG A 227 -1.61 -11.90 -36.56
N ARG A 228 -2.60 -12.80 -36.48
CA ARG A 228 -2.46 -14.06 -35.73
C ARG A 228 -1.42 -14.99 -36.34
N GLU A 229 -1.39 -15.08 -37.67
CA GLU A 229 -0.41 -15.89 -38.40
C GLU A 229 1.02 -15.37 -38.19
N LEU A 230 1.21 -14.04 -38.19
CA LEU A 230 2.47 -13.42 -37.83
C LEU A 230 2.87 -13.76 -36.38
N PHE A 231 1.94 -13.66 -35.42
CA PHE A 231 2.21 -13.98 -34.02
C PHE A 231 2.68 -15.43 -33.83
N ILE A 232 2.04 -16.38 -34.53
CA ILE A 232 2.44 -17.80 -34.52
C ILE A 232 3.84 -17.98 -35.15
N SER A 233 4.17 -17.22 -36.20
CA SER A 233 5.47 -17.32 -36.88
C SER A 233 6.65 -16.78 -36.06
N TYR A 234 6.43 -15.75 -35.23
CA TYR A 234 7.46 -15.14 -34.38
C TYR A 234 7.64 -15.86 -33.04
N TYR A 235 6.68 -16.68 -32.62
CA TYR A 235 6.78 -17.46 -31.40
C TYR A 235 7.55 -18.76 -31.68
N THR A 236 8.87 -18.74 -31.56
CA THR A 236 9.69 -19.96 -31.50
C THR A 236 9.43 -20.63 -30.14
N PRO A 237 8.66 -21.73 -30.06
CA PRO A 237 8.28 -22.29 -28.78
C PRO A 237 9.53 -22.84 -28.10
N THR A 238 9.81 -22.36 -26.90
CA THR A 238 10.75 -23.04 -26.01
C THR A 238 10.17 -24.42 -25.68
N MET A 239 10.99 -25.45 -25.42
CA MET A 239 10.49 -26.83 -25.19
C MET A 239 9.39 -26.94 -24.13
N VAL A 240 9.35 -26.01 -23.17
CA VAL A 240 8.31 -25.91 -22.12
C VAL A 240 6.96 -25.45 -22.69
N ASP A 241 6.97 -24.56 -23.68
CA ASP A 241 5.77 -24.02 -24.33
C ASP A 241 5.16 -25.06 -25.28
N ALA A 242 5.99 -25.87 -25.94
CA ALA A 242 5.53 -26.94 -26.83
C ALA A 242 4.65 -27.98 -26.11
N ILE A 243 5.01 -28.35 -24.88
CA ILE A 243 4.22 -29.28 -24.05
C ILE A 243 2.86 -28.66 -23.68
N THR A 244 2.84 -27.37 -23.34
CA THR A 244 1.62 -26.66 -22.96
C THR A 244 0.66 -26.50 -24.15
N ILE A 245 1.18 -26.20 -25.33
CA ILE A 245 0.39 -26.10 -26.57
C ILE A 245 -0.22 -27.46 -26.97
N ILE A 246 0.52 -28.57 -26.81
CA ILE A 246 0.00 -29.92 -27.09
C ILE A 246 -1.15 -30.26 -26.13
N VAL A 247 -1.00 -29.97 -24.83
CA VAL A 247 -2.05 -30.19 -23.83
C VAL A 247 -3.30 -29.36 -24.12
N PHE A 248 -3.16 -28.13 -24.60
CA PHE A 248 -4.28 -27.27 -24.98
C PHE A 248 -5.00 -27.79 -26.23
N LYS A 249 -4.26 -28.25 -27.24
CA LYS A 249 -4.83 -28.85 -28.47
C LYS A 249 -5.60 -30.14 -28.21
N MET A 250 -5.18 -30.97 -27.24
CA MET A 250 -5.88 -32.21 -26.89
C MET A 250 -7.19 -32.00 -26.12
N LYS A 251 -7.44 -30.81 -25.56
CA LYS A 251 -8.70 -30.48 -24.87
C LYS A 251 -9.80 -29.93 -25.79
N LEU A 252 -9.44 -29.56 -27.03
CA LEU A 252 -10.36 -28.98 -28.02
C LEU A 252 -10.86 -30.00 -29.05
N LEU A 253 -10.39 -31.25 -28.97
CA LEU A 253 -10.89 -32.42 -29.71
C LEU A 253 -11.78 -33.27 -28.79
#